data_AF-A0A9P9Q8F3-F1
#
_entry.id   AF-A0A9P9Q8F3-F1
#
_cell.length_a   1.000
_cell.length_b   1.000
_cell.length_c   1.000
_cell.angle_alpha   90.00
_cell.angle_beta   90.00
_cell.angle_gamma   90.00
#
_symmetry.space_group_name_H-M   'P 1'
#
loop_
_entity.id
_entity.type
_entity.pdbx_description
1 polymer ?
#
loop_
_entity_poly.entity_id
_entity_poly.type
_entity_poly.pdbx_seq_one_letter_code
_entity_poly.pdbx_strand_id
1 'polypeptide(L)'
;MEKVGGEELENTSYTMTEKERMAVVEKIVDIERMLFAINFPANGSIYFKDSLGAIPSEDDISLAAKDDRTDRFRIGPSVEYLWWYQRRNELDVNRGPWRTSEDLLQTVGQREYTWLQKFGKRRFPREPLYREFYGRQEVDPQVQMDSLQNYLKVARHIIPEDQGLCQPTIRHPDLSPNNIFASKSGDITGVIDWQHTTILPAFIQAKIPKHFQNYGDDDSENFRRPALPDNFDSLDESEKQTAMELYRRRQLHYFYLGFTSSNNKPHFHAMGRYELTVRNRLYDTAGRPWEGDNTSLKAELIHASRHWPGIATAGMKGAAFPVQFSEAEVAAYLGVDAKQKDADAQIQRIRDFIGVNIDGWVSTEGCEDARERERHIKRQMLDAADTEDERREIEEEWPFQDHEEVD
;
A
#
# COMPACT_ATOMS: atom_id res chain seq x y z
N MET A 1 -17.70 -1.33 -21.08
CA MET A 1 -18.23 -0.74 -19.83
C MET A 1 -19.03 0.51 -20.19
N GLU A 2 -20.02 0.88 -19.39
CA GLU A 2 -20.74 2.15 -19.57
C GLU A 2 -19.80 3.33 -19.27
N LYS A 3 -20.00 4.47 -19.96
CA LYS A 3 -19.23 5.69 -19.70
C LYS A 3 -19.76 6.36 -18.44
N VAL A 4 -18.88 6.58 -17.46
CA VAL A 4 -19.23 7.35 -16.25
C VAL A 4 -19.39 8.83 -16.62
N GLY A 5 -20.49 9.43 -16.20
CA GLY A 5 -20.72 10.87 -16.34
C GLY A 5 -20.14 11.64 -15.14
N GLY A 6 -19.81 12.91 -15.34
CA GLY A 6 -19.19 13.75 -14.30
C GLY A 6 -17.80 14.22 -14.71
N GLU A 7 -17.14 14.90 -13.78
CA GLU A 7 -15.75 15.35 -13.88
C GLU A 7 -14.91 14.59 -12.85
N GLU A 8 -13.66 14.27 -13.20
CA GLU A 8 -12.71 13.65 -12.29
C GLU A 8 -12.46 14.54 -11.08
N LEU A 9 -12.39 13.94 -9.89
CA LEU A 9 -12.20 14.66 -8.65
C LEU A 9 -10.84 15.37 -8.63
N GLU A 10 -9.82 14.82 -9.29
CA GLU A 10 -8.50 15.45 -9.44
C GLU A 10 -8.59 16.89 -9.94
N ASN A 11 -9.36 17.11 -11.03
CA ASN A 11 -9.50 18.41 -11.71
C ASN A 11 -10.19 19.48 -10.86
N THR A 12 -10.99 19.06 -9.88
CA THR A 12 -11.76 19.98 -9.03
C THR A 12 -11.21 20.11 -7.62
N SER A 13 -10.42 19.12 -7.15
CA SER A 13 -9.94 18.96 -5.77
C SER A 13 -9.22 20.20 -5.21
N TYR A 14 -8.41 20.88 -6.02
CA TYR A 14 -7.64 22.07 -5.60
C TYR A 14 -8.51 23.33 -5.44
N THR A 15 -9.63 23.40 -6.16
CA THR A 15 -10.58 24.52 -6.13
C THR A 15 -11.70 24.35 -5.11
N MET A 16 -11.88 23.14 -4.57
CA MET A 16 -12.90 22.86 -3.56
C MET A 16 -12.68 23.65 -2.28
N THR A 17 -13.76 24.28 -1.81
CA THR A 17 -13.85 24.80 -0.45
C THR A 17 -13.73 23.68 0.57
N GLU A 18 -13.41 24.03 1.81
CA GLU A 18 -13.37 23.05 2.93
C GLU A 18 -14.68 22.28 3.06
N LYS A 19 -15.83 22.96 2.93
CA LYS A 19 -17.15 22.33 3.06
C LYS A 19 -17.43 21.33 1.95
N GLU A 20 -17.08 21.66 0.71
CA GLU A 20 -17.23 20.75 -0.43
C GLU A 20 -16.33 19.52 -0.27
N ARG A 21 -15.07 19.74 0.12
CA ARG A 21 -14.13 18.64 0.36
C ARG A 21 -14.61 17.71 1.47
N MET A 22 -15.09 18.27 2.58
CA MET A 22 -15.68 17.50 3.67
C MET A 22 -16.86 16.65 3.19
N ALA A 23 -17.79 17.24 2.42
CA ALA A 23 -18.94 16.53 1.88
C ALA A 23 -18.56 15.41 0.89
N VAL A 24 -17.53 15.62 0.06
CA VAL A 24 -17.01 14.59 -0.84
C VAL A 24 -16.40 13.43 -0.05
N VAL A 25 -15.55 13.73 0.95
CA VAL A 25 -14.92 12.70 1.78
C VAL A 25 -15.96 11.86 2.53
N GLU A 26 -17.04 12.48 3.03
CA GLU A 26 -18.15 11.75 3.64
C GLU A 26 -18.78 10.72 2.68
N LYS A 27 -19.04 11.13 1.43
CA LYS A 27 -19.60 10.24 0.40
C LYS A 27 -18.64 9.11 0.03
N ILE A 28 -17.33 9.37 0.01
CA ILE A 28 -16.30 8.34 -0.23
C ILE A 28 -16.32 7.30 0.89
N VAL A 29 -16.36 7.74 2.14
CA VAL A 29 -16.47 6.83 3.30
C VAL A 29 -17.77 6.04 3.25
N ASP A 30 -18.87 6.63 2.78
CA ASP A 30 -20.13 5.91 2.59
C ASP A 30 -20.04 4.82 1.52
N ILE A 31 -19.31 5.04 0.43
CA ILE A 31 -19.03 4.00 -0.57
C ILE A 31 -18.26 2.85 0.07
N GLU A 32 -17.18 3.13 0.81
CA GLU A 32 -16.43 2.07 1.50
C GLU A 32 -17.29 1.35 2.55
N ARG A 33 -18.14 2.07 3.29
CA ARG A 33 -19.12 1.46 4.21
C ARG A 33 -20.05 0.48 3.48
N MET A 34 -20.55 0.85 2.31
CA MET A 34 -21.39 -0.02 1.49
C MET A 34 -20.62 -1.26 1.01
N LEU A 35 -19.39 -1.10 0.55
CA LEU A 35 -18.55 -2.21 0.08
C LEU A 35 -18.17 -3.17 1.22
N PHE A 36 -17.83 -2.63 2.40
CA PHE A 36 -17.48 -3.40 3.59
C PHE A 36 -18.66 -4.17 4.19
N ALA A 37 -19.89 -3.74 3.92
CA ALA A 37 -21.09 -4.44 4.34
C ALA A 37 -21.44 -5.67 3.48
N ILE A 38 -20.76 -5.87 2.34
CA ILE A 38 -21.01 -7.02 1.46
C ILE A 38 -20.34 -8.26 2.05
N ASN A 39 -21.15 -9.29 2.32
CA ASN A 39 -20.66 -10.57 2.85
C ASN A 39 -20.24 -11.50 1.71
N PHE A 40 -18.93 -11.63 1.51
CA PHE A 40 -18.37 -12.60 0.57
C PHE A 40 -18.07 -13.94 1.25
N PRO A 41 -18.23 -15.07 0.51
CA PRO A 41 -18.02 -16.41 1.05
C PRO A 41 -16.55 -16.84 1.08
N ALA A 42 -15.65 -16.08 0.44
CA ALA A 42 -14.22 -16.36 0.33
C ALA A 42 -13.42 -15.13 -0.14
N ASN A 43 -12.10 -15.22 0.00
CA ASN A 43 -11.13 -14.26 -0.54
C ASN A 43 -10.75 -14.64 -1.97
N GLY A 44 -10.39 -13.67 -2.82
CA GLY A 44 -10.13 -13.88 -4.25
C GLY A 44 -10.73 -12.74 -5.07
N SER A 45 -11.19 -13.02 -6.29
CA SER A 45 -11.80 -11.99 -7.15
C SER A 45 -13.17 -12.41 -7.68
N ILE A 46 -13.98 -11.43 -8.07
CA ILE A 46 -15.32 -11.64 -8.62
C ILE A 46 -15.21 -11.95 -10.12
N TYR A 47 -15.88 -13.02 -10.55
CA TYR A 47 -15.96 -13.41 -11.95
C TYR A 47 -17.41 -13.65 -12.37
N PHE A 48 -17.69 -13.45 -13.67
CA PHE A 48 -18.89 -14.00 -14.27
C PHE A 48 -18.80 -15.53 -14.34
N LYS A 49 -19.91 -16.21 -14.09
CA LYS A 49 -20.00 -17.67 -14.24
C LYS A 49 -19.60 -18.14 -15.64
N ASP A 50 -19.92 -17.37 -16.67
CA ASP A 50 -19.65 -17.75 -18.06
C ASP A 50 -18.20 -17.46 -18.53
N SER A 51 -17.40 -16.73 -17.74
CA SER A 51 -16.05 -16.29 -18.17
C SER A 51 -14.92 -17.25 -17.83
N LEU A 52 -15.05 -18.16 -16.86
CA LEU A 52 -13.96 -19.08 -16.47
C LEU A 52 -14.08 -20.43 -17.19
N GLY A 53 -14.10 -20.44 -18.52
CA GLY A 53 -14.13 -21.67 -19.33
C GLY A 53 -12.95 -22.63 -19.11
N ALA A 54 -11.98 -22.28 -18.26
CA ALA A 54 -10.76 -23.04 -17.99
C ALA A 54 -10.35 -23.14 -16.49
N ILE A 55 -11.10 -22.55 -15.56
CA ILE A 55 -10.82 -22.73 -14.11
C ILE A 55 -11.66 -23.92 -13.63
N PRO A 56 -11.05 -24.97 -13.05
CA PRO A 56 -11.79 -26.13 -12.56
C PRO A 56 -12.92 -25.71 -11.62
N SER A 57 -14.11 -26.27 -11.83
CA SER A 57 -15.34 -26.04 -11.04
C SER A 57 -15.18 -26.36 -9.53
N GLU A 58 -14.07 -26.95 -9.11
CA GLU A 58 -13.80 -27.27 -7.69
C GLU A 58 -13.13 -26.09 -6.95
N ASP A 59 -12.57 -25.12 -7.69
CA ASP A 59 -11.89 -23.93 -7.19
C ASP A 59 -12.78 -22.68 -7.28
N ASP A 60 -14.10 -22.81 -7.24
CA ASP A 60 -14.99 -21.64 -7.23
C ASP A 60 -16.03 -21.67 -6.12
N ILE A 61 -16.46 -20.47 -5.71
CA ILE A 61 -17.37 -20.32 -4.57
C ILE A 61 -18.51 -19.38 -4.98
N SER A 62 -19.73 -19.93 -5.01
CA SER A 62 -20.94 -19.17 -5.28
C SER A 62 -21.19 -18.11 -4.21
N LEU A 63 -21.67 -16.94 -4.63
CA LEU A 63 -22.10 -15.89 -3.70
C LEU A 63 -23.26 -16.38 -2.82
N ALA A 64 -23.28 -15.96 -1.55
CA ALA A 64 -24.29 -16.38 -0.59
C ALA A 64 -25.70 -15.83 -0.91
N ALA A 65 -25.78 -14.65 -1.52
CA ALA A 65 -27.05 -14.08 -1.98
C ALA A 65 -27.41 -14.68 -3.35
N LYS A 66 -28.53 -15.39 -3.40
CA LYS A 66 -29.12 -15.93 -4.64
C LYS A 66 -30.32 -15.08 -5.04
N ASP A 67 -30.07 -13.94 -5.68
CA ASP A 67 -31.09 -13.27 -6.50
C ASP A 67 -30.65 -13.31 -7.97
N ASP A 68 -31.57 -13.03 -8.91
CA ASP A 68 -31.30 -13.10 -10.35
C ASP A 68 -30.14 -12.20 -10.80
N ARG A 69 -29.77 -11.19 -10.01
CA ARG A 69 -28.67 -10.25 -10.33
C ARG A 69 -27.33 -10.74 -9.82
N THR A 70 -27.29 -11.43 -8.69
CA THR A 70 -26.04 -11.96 -8.10
C THR A 70 -25.70 -13.36 -8.58
N ASP A 71 -26.67 -14.14 -9.06
CA ASP A 71 -26.45 -15.53 -9.51
C ASP A 71 -25.58 -15.64 -10.77
N ARG A 72 -25.26 -14.53 -11.46
CA ARG A 72 -24.29 -14.54 -12.56
C ARG A 72 -22.83 -14.47 -12.11
N PHE A 73 -22.57 -14.28 -10.81
CA PHE A 73 -21.22 -14.06 -10.27
C PHE A 73 -20.76 -15.22 -9.37
N ARG A 74 -19.44 -15.39 -9.28
CA ARG A 74 -18.74 -16.32 -8.38
C ARG A 74 -17.43 -15.71 -7.89
N ILE A 75 -16.89 -16.25 -6.79
CA ILE A 75 -15.53 -15.95 -6.34
C ILE A 75 -14.57 -16.99 -6.90
N GLY A 76 -13.51 -16.53 -7.55
CA GLY A 76 -12.44 -17.36 -8.11
C GLY A 76 -11.06 -16.85 -7.69
N PRO A 77 -9.98 -17.27 -8.38
CA PRO A 77 -8.61 -16.84 -8.09
C PRO A 77 -8.43 -15.32 -8.09
N SER A 78 -7.50 -14.81 -7.29
CA SER A 78 -7.17 -13.39 -7.23
C SER A 78 -6.66 -12.88 -8.57
N VAL A 79 -7.24 -11.76 -9.05
CA VAL A 79 -6.71 -10.99 -10.20
C VAL A 79 -5.73 -9.89 -9.77
N GLU A 80 -5.42 -9.79 -8.48
CA GLU A 80 -4.48 -8.80 -7.95
C GLU A 80 -3.14 -8.91 -8.69
N TYR A 81 -2.62 -7.76 -9.13
CA TYR A 81 -1.46 -7.64 -10.02
C TYR A 81 -0.25 -8.51 -9.58
N LEU A 82 0.06 -8.50 -8.28
CA LEU A 82 1.20 -9.22 -7.71
C LEU A 82 1.08 -10.75 -7.79
N TRP A 83 -0.08 -11.32 -8.12
CA TRP A 83 -0.21 -12.76 -8.37
C TRP A 83 0.24 -13.19 -9.77
N TRP A 84 0.41 -12.21 -10.67
CA TRP A 84 0.65 -12.44 -12.10
C TRP A 84 1.94 -11.77 -12.58
N TYR A 85 2.34 -10.66 -11.94
CA TYR A 85 3.52 -9.88 -12.26
C TYR A 85 4.83 -10.68 -12.25
N GLN A 86 5.75 -10.35 -13.17
CA GLN A 86 7.09 -10.93 -13.29
C GLN A 86 7.06 -12.47 -13.25
N ARG A 87 6.41 -13.10 -14.22
CA ARG A 87 6.40 -14.57 -14.37
C ARG A 87 5.73 -15.35 -13.23
N ARG A 88 5.06 -14.67 -12.27
CA ARG A 88 4.26 -15.35 -11.24
C ARG A 88 3.09 -16.12 -11.84
N ASN A 89 2.64 -15.75 -13.05
CA ASN A 89 1.68 -16.54 -13.85
C ASN A 89 2.22 -17.94 -14.25
N GLU A 90 3.53 -18.17 -14.29
CA GLU A 90 4.15 -19.46 -14.62
C GLU A 90 4.29 -20.43 -13.43
N LEU A 91 3.86 -20.01 -12.23
CA LEU A 91 3.94 -20.81 -11.01
C LEU A 91 2.71 -21.71 -10.86
N ASP A 92 2.93 -22.95 -10.44
CA ASP A 92 1.85 -23.83 -10.01
C ASP A 92 1.60 -23.60 -8.50
N VAL A 93 0.87 -22.54 -8.19
CA VAL A 93 0.53 -22.12 -6.83
C VAL A 93 -0.97 -21.87 -6.73
N ASN A 94 -1.53 -22.14 -5.55
CA ASN A 94 -2.89 -21.77 -5.23
C ASN A 94 -3.04 -20.24 -5.39
N ARG A 95 -3.99 -19.77 -6.19
CA ARG A 95 -4.28 -18.34 -6.39
C ARG A 95 -5.60 -17.93 -5.77
N GLY A 96 -6.16 -18.79 -4.93
CA GLY A 96 -7.51 -18.69 -4.41
C GLY A 96 -8.52 -19.35 -5.36
N PRO A 97 -9.81 -19.26 -5.01
CA PRO A 97 -10.35 -18.52 -3.89
C PRO A 97 -10.01 -19.18 -2.55
N TRP A 98 -9.67 -18.37 -1.54
CA TRP A 98 -9.29 -18.86 -0.20
C TRP A 98 -10.46 -18.74 0.75
N ARG A 99 -10.91 -19.86 1.33
CA ARG A 99 -12.01 -19.90 2.30
C ARG A 99 -11.62 -19.36 3.66
N THR A 100 -10.35 -19.44 4.02
CA THR A 100 -9.85 -19.02 5.33
C THR A 100 -8.75 -17.96 5.19
N SER A 101 -8.63 -17.09 6.20
CA SER A 101 -7.50 -16.17 6.31
C SER A 101 -6.17 -16.92 6.45
N GLU A 102 -6.18 -18.12 7.04
CA GLU A 102 -4.99 -18.96 7.15
C GLU A 102 -4.43 -19.34 5.78
N ASP A 103 -5.28 -19.87 4.90
CA ASP A 103 -4.87 -20.27 3.55
C ASP A 103 -4.29 -19.09 2.79
N LEU A 104 -4.93 -17.91 2.87
CA LEU A 104 -4.46 -16.69 2.24
C LEU A 104 -3.07 -16.27 2.75
N LEU A 105 -2.90 -16.17 4.08
CA LEU A 105 -1.62 -15.76 4.69
C LEU A 105 -0.50 -16.76 4.38
N GLN A 106 -0.77 -18.07 4.35
CA GLN A 106 0.25 -19.05 3.98
C GLN A 106 0.61 -18.95 2.49
N THR A 107 -0.39 -18.82 1.63
CA THR A 107 -0.19 -18.86 0.17
C THR A 107 0.60 -17.66 -0.33
N VAL A 108 0.43 -16.47 0.24
CA VAL A 108 1.20 -15.29 -0.19
C VAL A 108 2.70 -15.47 0.02
N GLY A 109 3.11 -15.99 1.19
CA GLY A 109 4.52 -16.28 1.47
C GLY A 109 5.05 -17.45 0.65
N GLN A 110 4.23 -18.49 0.44
CA GLN A 110 4.60 -19.65 -0.37
C GLN A 110 4.78 -19.27 -1.85
N ARG A 111 3.96 -18.37 -2.38
CA ARG A 111 4.10 -17.83 -3.74
C ARG A 111 5.48 -17.21 -3.94
N GLU A 112 5.86 -16.28 -3.07
CA GLU A 112 7.16 -15.59 -3.18
C GLU A 112 8.33 -16.53 -2.95
N TYR A 113 8.21 -17.48 -2.01
CA TYR A 113 9.26 -18.47 -1.79
C TYR A 113 9.48 -19.36 -3.03
N THR A 114 8.38 -19.83 -3.63
CA THR A 114 8.41 -20.65 -4.85
C THR A 114 8.95 -19.86 -6.04
N TRP A 115 8.59 -18.58 -6.15
CA TRP A 115 9.13 -17.70 -7.18
C TRP A 115 10.66 -17.58 -7.06
N LEU A 116 11.16 -17.30 -5.86
CA LEU A 116 12.59 -17.17 -5.58
C LEU A 116 13.36 -18.47 -5.88
N GLN A 117 12.79 -19.63 -5.56
CA GLN A 117 13.40 -20.92 -5.90
C GLN A 117 13.58 -21.12 -7.40
N LYS A 118 12.62 -20.65 -8.21
CA LYS A 118 12.61 -20.88 -9.66
C LYS A 118 13.31 -19.79 -10.46
N PHE A 119 13.21 -18.54 -10.01
CA PHE A 119 13.59 -17.35 -10.77
C PHE A 119 14.47 -16.36 -10.00
N GLY A 120 14.66 -16.56 -8.69
CA GLY A 120 15.46 -15.68 -7.85
C GLY A 120 16.89 -15.58 -8.37
N LYS A 121 17.38 -14.34 -8.49
CA LYS A 121 18.75 -14.03 -8.88
C LYS A 121 19.33 -12.97 -7.95
N ARG A 122 20.66 -12.98 -7.83
CA ARG A 122 21.39 -11.87 -7.23
C ARG A 122 21.11 -10.62 -8.05
N ARG A 123 20.83 -9.52 -7.35
CA ARG A 123 20.58 -8.21 -7.93
C ARG A 123 20.87 -7.13 -6.90
N PHE A 124 21.20 -5.93 -7.37
CA PHE A 124 21.19 -4.76 -6.51
C PHE A 124 19.77 -4.44 -6.05
N PRO A 125 19.61 -3.81 -4.86
CA PRO A 125 18.37 -3.15 -4.50
C PRO A 125 17.86 -2.28 -5.64
N ARG A 126 16.55 -2.36 -5.93
CA ARG A 126 15.90 -1.58 -6.99
C ARG A 126 16.09 -0.08 -6.77
N GLU A 127 15.92 0.39 -5.53
CA GLU A 127 16.19 1.77 -5.15
C GLU A 127 17.71 1.99 -5.07
N PRO A 128 18.29 2.83 -5.95
CA PRO A 128 19.71 3.16 -5.95
C PRO A 128 20.29 3.52 -4.59
N LEU A 129 19.59 4.36 -3.81
CA LEU A 129 20.05 4.81 -2.50
C LEU A 129 20.24 3.65 -1.50
N TYR A 130 19.55 2.53 -1.68
CA TYR A 130 19.67 1.40 -0.77
C TYR A 130 20.96 0.60 -1.00
N ARG A 131 21.62 0.74 -2.16
CA ARG A 131 22.83 -0.03 -2.51
C ARG A 131 23.94 0.15 -1.48
N GLU A 132 24.08 1.35 -0.91
CA GLU A 132 25.06 1.63 0.15
C GLU A 132 24.81 0.79 1.40
N PHE A 133 23.55 0.56 1.77
CA PHE A 133 23.19 -0.22 2.97
C PHE A 133 23.52 -1.71 2.84
N TYR A 134 23.75 -2.16 1.61
CA TYR A 134 24.21 -3.49 1.25
C TYR A 134 25.70 -3.52 0.86
N GLY A 135 26.46 -2.47 1.19
CA GLY A 135 27.89 -2.39 0.87
C GLY A 135 28.18 -2.36 -0.63
N ARG A 136 27.22 -1.88 -1.43
CA ARG A 136 27.26 -1.86 -2.90
C ARG A 136 27.52 -3.23 -3.51
N GLN A 137 26.86 -4.24 -2.96
CA GLN A 137 26.89 -5.61 -3.47
C GLN A 137 25.49 -6.06 -3.87
N GLU A 138 25.43 -6.96 -4.86
CA GLU A 138 24.19 -7.66 -5.17
C GLU A 138 23.76 -8.52 -3.96
N VAL A 139 22.46 -8.49 -3.66
CA VAL A 139 21.90 -9.23 -2.54
C VAL A 139 21.53 -10.63 -2.99
N ASP A 140 21.90 -11.63 -2.18
CA ASP A 140 21.55 -13.03 -2.45
C ASP A 140 20.06 -13.29 -2.13
N PRO A 141 19.24 -13.79 -3.08
CA PRO A 141 17.82 -14.08 -2.83
C PRO A 141 17.59 -15.05 -1.66
N GLN A 142 18.59 -15.86 -1.28
CA GLN A 142 18.50 -16.74 -0.12
C GLN A 142 18.09 -15.98 1.15
N VAL A 143 18.52 -14.72 1.32
CA VAL A 143 18.18 -13.93 2.51
C VAL A 143 16.70 -13.55 2.57
N GLN A 144 16.00 -13.48 1.44
CA GLN A 144 14.55 -13.28 1.40
C GLN A 144 13.83 -14.62 1.58
N MET A 145 14.37 -15.71 1.02
CA MET A 145 13.83 -17.06 1.22
C MET A 145 13.82 -17.46 2.70
N ASP A 146 14.89 -17.16 3.45
CA ASP A 146 14.97 -17.43 4.89
C ASP A 146 13.93 -16.61 5.68
N SER A 147 13.75 -15.34 5.33
CA SER A 147 12.71 -14.48 5.91
C SER A 147 11.30 -14.99 5.61
N LEU A 148 11.05 -15.47 4.38
CA LEU A 148 9.76 -16.06 4.00
C LEU A 148 9.48 -17.37 4.74
N GLN A 149 10.49 -18.20 4.97
CA GLN A 149 10.33 -19.39 5.84
C GLN A 149 9.98 -19.00 7.28
N ASN A 150 10.60 -17.94 7.80
CA ASN A 150 10.26 -17.39 9.11
C ASN A 150 8.83 -16.83 9.15
N TYR A 151 8.42 -16.12 8.10
CA TYR A 151 7.03 -15.68 7.93
C TYR A 151 6.06 -16.86 7.93
N LEU A 152 6.33 -17.94 7.19
CA LEU A 152 5.46 -19.13 7.12
C LEU A 152 5.30 -19.84 8.47
N LYS A 153 6.29 -19.77 9.36
CA LYS A 153 6.18 -20.25 10.75
C LYS A 153 5.23 -19.38 11.59
N VAL A 154 5.06 -18.11 11.24
CA VAL A 154 4.29 -17.11 12.00
C VAL A 154 2.87 -16.94 11.43
N ALA A 155 2.69 -17.03 10.12
CA ALA A 155 1.48 -16.69 9.37
C ALA A 155 0.18 -17.29 9.95
N ARG A 156 0.19 -18.58 10.29
CA ARG A 156 -0.99 -19.28 10.84
C ARG A 156 -1.35 -18.83 12.27
N HIS A 157 -0.42 -18.19 12.97
CA HIS A 157 -0.55 -17.84 14.38
C HIS A 157 -0.92 -16.39 14.64
N ILE A 158 -1.12 -15.59 13.58
CA ILE A 158 -1.43 -14.16 13.66
C ILE A 158 -2.85 -13.83 13.19
N ILE A 159 -3.69 -14.83 12.95
CA ILE A 159 -5.09 -14.62 12.53
C ILE A 159 -5.88 -14.02 13.70
N PRO A 160 -6.62 -12.91 13.50
CA PRO A 160 -7.48 -12.35 14.55
C PRO A 160 -8.55 -13.34 15.02
N GLU A 161 -8.83 -13.37 16.32
CA GLU A 161 -9.91 -14.18 16.90
C GLU A 161 -11.31 -13.66 16.50
N ASP A 162 -11.40 -12.34 16.28
CA ASP A 162 -12.62 -11.68 15.85
C ASP A 162 -12.98 -12.09 14.41
N GLN A 163 -14.09 -12.81 14.27
CA GLN A 163 -14.58 -13.28 12.97
C GLN A 163 -14.98 -12.11 12.05
N GLY A 164 -15.41 -10.97 12.61
CA GLY A 164 -15.71 -9.77 11.83
C GLY A 164 -14.46 -9.19 11.16
N LEU A 165 -13.30 -9.32 11.80
CA LEU A 165 -12.02 -8.93 11.20
C LEU A 165 -11.57 -9.89 10.10
N CYS A 166 -11.92 -11.17 10.21
CA CYS A 166 -11.61 -12.19 9.21
C CYS A 166 -12.59 -12.22 8.03
N GLN A 167 -13.70 -11.47 8.10
CA GLN A 167 -14.71 -11.44 7.06
C GLN A 167 -14.11 -10.95 5.73
N PRO A 168 -14.23 -11.72 4.63
CA PRO A 168 -13.81 -11.27 3.31
C PRO A 168 -14.61 -10.04 2.86
N THR A 169 -13.88 -8.99 2.45
CA THR A 169 -14.40 -7.67 2.10
C THR A 169 -13.72 -7.17 0.82
N ILE A 170 -14.51 -6.51 -0.04
CA ILE A 170 -14.01 -5.85 -1.24
C ILE A 170 -13.68 -4.39 -0.95
N ARG A 171 -12.62 -3.89 -1.59
CA ARG A 171 -12.22 -2.49 -1.52
C ARG A 171 -11.64 -2.07 -2.87
N HIS A 172 -11.82 -0.80 -3.24
CA HIS A 172 -11.19 -0.25 -4.42
C HIS A 172 -9.65 -0.32 -4.31
N PRO A 173 -8.92 -0.81 -5.32
CA PRO A 173 -7.47 -0.98 -5.24
C PRO A 173 -6.72 0.35 -5.26
N ASP A 174 -7.22 1.35 -5.99
CA ASP A 174 -6.66 2.69 -6.03
C ASP A 174 -7.76 3.77 -5.90
N LEU A 175 -8.13 4.11 -4.67
CA LEU A 175 -9.15 5.13 -4.39
C LEU A 175 -8.56 6.55 -4.49
N SER A 176 -7.95 6.85 -5.64
CA SER A 176 -7.38 8.14 -5.99
C SER A 176 -8.42 9.09 -6.58
N PRO A 177 -8.23 10.42 -6.50
CA PRO A 177 -9.12 11.40 -7.13
C PRO A 177 -9.34 11.18 -8.63
N ASN A 178 -8.38 10.58 -9.31
CA ASN A 178 -8.41 10.31 -10.77
C ASN A 178 -9.43 9.22 -11.10
N ASN A 179 -9.71 8.34 -10.14
CA ASN A 179 -10.66 7.24 -10.27
C ASN A 179 -12.07 7.58 -9.77
N ILE A 180 -12.30 8.79 -9.27
CA ILE A 180 -13.57 9.21 -8.67
C ILE A 180 -14.18 10.33 -9.51
N PHE A 181 -15.42 10.14 -9.95
CA PHE A 181 -16.15 11.13 -10.74
C PHE A 181 -17.22 11.79 -9.88
N ALA A 182 -17.34 13.12 -10.00
CA ALA A 182 -18.36 13.91 -9.34
C ALA A 182 -19.17 14.74 -10.34
N SER A 183 -20.44 14.97 -10.00
CA SER A 183 -21.29 15.94 -10.68
C SER A 183 -20.95 17.37 -10.24
N LYS A 184 -21.48 18.36 -10.96
CA LYS A 184 -21.34 19.78 -10.58
C LYS A 184 -21.92 20.12 -9.20
N SER A 185 -22.84 19.30 -8.68
CA SER A 185 -23.38 19.45 -7.32
C SER A 185 -22.51 18.79 -6.24
N GLY A 186 -21.39 18.17 -6.62
CA GLY A 186 -20.48 17.47 -5.71
C GLY A 186 -20.96 16.07 -5.31
N ASP A 187 -21.94 15.49 -6.02
CA ASP A 187 -22.35 14.09 -5.84
C ASP A 187 -21.44 13.15 -6.62
N ILE A 188 -20.96 12.08 -5.97
CA ILE A 188 -20.15 11.06 -6.63
C ILE A 188 -21.04 10.30 -7.62
N THR A 189 -20.67 10.35 -8.89
CA THR A 189 -21.43 9.75 -10.01
C THR A 189 -20.87 8.40 -10.42
N GLY A 190 -19.61 8.11 -10.09
CA GLY A 190 -19.02 6.80 -10.30
C GLY A 190 -17.59 6.70 -9.79
N VAL A 191 -17.16 5.46 -9.60
CA VAL A 191 -15.76 5.09 -9.32
C VAL A 191 -15.34 4.12 -10.41
N ILE A 192 -14.23 4.41 -11.08
CA ILE A 192 -13.68 3.59 -12.17
C ILE A 192 -12.40 2.90 -11.73
N ASP A 193 -11.81 2.12 -12.64
CA ASP A 193 -10.52 1.44 -12.44
C ASP A 193 -10.52 0.31 -11.38
N TRP A 194 -11.60 -0.47 -11.41
CA TRP A 194 -11.75 -1.68 -10.59
C TRP A 194 -10.87 -2.86 -11.05
N GLN A 195 -9.94 -2.66 -11.99
CA GLN A 195 -9.02 -3.73 -12.39
C GLN A 195 -8.15 -4.15 -11.20
N HIS A 196 -7.75 -5.42 -11.15
CA HIS A 196 -7.01 -6.00 -10.03
C HIS A 196 -7.71 -5.97 -8.65
N THR A 197 -8.98 -5.55 -8.58
CA THR A 197 -9.75 -5.59 -7.33
C THR A 197 -9.81 -7.01 -6.77
N THR A 198 -9.54 -7.10 -5.47
CA THR A 198 -9.54 -8.36 -4.73
C THR A 198 -10.36 -8.24 -3.44
N ILE A 199 -10.93 -9.37 -3.05
CA ILE A 199 -11.64 -9.59 -1.80
C ILE A 199 -10.64 -10.20 -0.83
N LEU A 200 -10.40 -9.52 0.28
CA LEU A 200 -9.46 -9.94 1.33
C LEU A 200 -10.11 -9.75 2.70
N PRO A 201 -9.59 -10.38 3.77
CA PRO A 201 -10.14 -10.19 5.11
C PRO A 201 -10.09 -8.72 5.53
N ALA A 202 -11.09 -8.27 6.29
CA ALA A 202 -11.17 -6.87 6.73
C ALA A 202 -9.89 -6.38 7.44
N PHE A 203 -9.19 -7.22 8.23
CA PHE A 203 -7.92 -6.82 8.87
C PHE A 203 -6.75 -6.60 7.89
N ILE A 204 -6.85 -7.13 6.66
CA ILE A 204 -5.89 -6.88 5.56
C ILE A 204 -6.32 -5.67 4.72
N GLN A 205 -7.62 -5.45 4.56
CA GLN A 205 -8.13 -4.30 3.80
C GLN A 205 -8.13 -2.99 4.59
N ALA A 206 -8.22 -3.05 5.93
CA ALA A 206 -8.43 -1.88 6.77
C ALA A 206 -7.17 -1.02 6.90
N LYS A 207 -7.11 0.03 6.08
CA LYS A 207 -6.11 1.11 6.12
C LYS A 207 -6.74 2.42 5.63
N ILE A 208 -6.14 3.56 5.92
CA ILE A 208 -6.55 4.83 5.28
C ILE A 208 -6.02 4.81 3.82
N PRO A 209 -6.83 5.11 2.79
CA PRO A 209 -6.35 5.12 1.42
C PRO A 209 -5.28 6.21 1.24
N LYS A 210 -4.33 5.97 0.33
CA LYS A 210 -3.11 6.77 0.17
C LYS A 210 -3.38 8.27 -0.01
N HIS A 211 -4.43 8.63 -0.73
CA HIS A 211 -4.79 10.04 -0.97
C HIS A 211 -5.49 10.72 0.20
N PHE A 212 -5.98 9.96 1.19
CA PHE A 212 -6.61 10.47 2.40
C PHE A 212 -5.74 10.28 3.64
N GLN A 213 -4.56 9.66 3.54
CA GLN A 213 -3.64 9.52 4.66
C GLN A 213 -2.64 10.68 4.72
N ASN A 214 -2.18 10.99 5.92
CA ASN A 214 -1.10 11.95 6.15
C ASN A 214 -0.21 11.48 7.31
N TYR A 215 0.25 10.23 7.24
CA TYR A 215 1.12 9.62 8.25
C TYR A 215 2.48 10.35 8.31
N GLY A 216 3.09 10.36 9.50
CA GLY A 216 4.32 11.11 9.79
C GLY A 216 4.08 12.58 10.17
N ASP A 217 2.84 13.07 10.11
CA ASP A 217 2.46 14.41 10.57
C ASP A 217 1.83 14.34 11.97
N ASP A 218 2.46 14.99 12.95
CA ASP A 218 2.05 14.95 14.37
C ASP A 218 0.61 15.43 14.57
N ASP A 219 0.17 16.46 13.84
CA ASP A 219 -1.20 16.97 13.94
C ASP A 219 -2.22 15.95 13.43
N SER A 220 -1.91 15.29 12.30
CA SER A 220 -2.77 14.26 11.70
C SER A 220 -2.85 13.00 12.58
N GLU A 221 -1.70 12.50 13.06
CA GLU A 221 -1.64 11.30 13.90
C GLU A 221 -2.32 11.47 15.26
N ASN A 222 -2.31 12.69 15.81
CA ASN A 222 -3.02 13.02 17.04
C ASN A 222 -4.46 13.51 16.81
N PHE A 223 -4.98 13.39 15.58
CA PHE A 223 -6.34 13.81 15.21
C PHE A 223 -6.68 15.26 15.61
N ARG A 224 -5.70 16.17 15.50
CA ARG A 224 -5.90 17.59 15.78
C ARG A 224 -6.66 18.25 14.64
N ARG A 225 -7.49 19.24 14.97
CA ARG A 225 -8.25 19.97 13.95
C ARG A 225 -7.26 20.72 13.04
N PRO A 226 -7.32 20.54 11.71
CA PRO A 226 -6.46 21.23 10.78
C PRO A 226 -6.65 22.75 10.88
N ALA A 227 -5.54 23.50 10.85
CA ALA A 227 -5.50 24.94 10.76
C ALA A 227 -4.33 25.38 9.87
N LEU A 228 -4.46 26.55 9.24
CA LEU A 228 -3.32 27.23 8.62
C LEU A 228 -2.39 27.77 9.73
N PRO A 229 -1.09 27.94 9.44
CA PRO A 229 -0.17 28.50 10.42
C PRO A 229 -0.52 29.97 10.72
N ASP A 230 -0.30 30.42 11.95
CA ASP A 230 -0.67 31.77 12.41
C ASP A 230 0.00 32.89 11.58
N ASN A 231 1.18 32.61 11.02
CA ASN A 231 1.94 33.54 10.18
C ASN A 231 1.64 33.39 8.67
N PHE A 232 0.58 32.69 8.28
CA PHE A 232 0.27 32.39 6.87
C PHE A 232 0.24 33.63 5.99
N ASP A 233 -0.40 34.72 6.43
CA ASP A 233 -0.51 35.95 5.64
C ASP A 233 0.84 36.61 5.35
N SER A 234 1.84 36.40 6.22
CA SER A 234 3.19 36.94 6.08
C SER A 234 4.17 36.07 5.29
N LEU A 235 3.79 34.83 4.95
CA LEU A 235 4.59 33.93 4.13
C LEU A 235 4.70 34.44 2.68
N ASP A 236 5.79 34.06 2.01
CA ASP A 236 5.91 34.24 0.56
C ASP A 236 4.96 33.31 -0.21
N GLU A 237 4.81 33.51 -1.53
CA GLU A 237 3.86 32.73 -2.32
C GLU A 237 4.18 31.23 -2.35
N SER A 238 5.46 30.85 -2.38
CA SER A 238 5.89 29.45 -2.40
C SER A 238 5.61 28.78 -1.05
N GLU A 239 5.90 29.47 0.04
CA GLU A 239 5.61 29.03 1.40
C GLU A 239 4.11 28.93 1.64
N LYS A 240 3.30 29.87 1.10
CA LYS A 240 1.84 29.81 1.14
C LYS A 240 1.29 28.59 0.41
N GLN A 241 1.80 28.28 -0.78
CA GLN A 241 1.36 27.07 -1.51
C GLN A 241 1.67 25.80 -0.70
N THR A 242 2.87 25.70 -0.14
CA THR A 242 3.29 24.56 0.70
C THR A 242 2.41 24.42 1.95
N ALA A 243 2.18 25.52 2.67
CA ALA A 243 1.32 25.53 3.86
C ALA A 243 -0.13 25.18 3.52
N MET A 244 -0.64 25.64 2.36
CA MET A 244 -1.98 25.33 1.90
C MET A 244 -2.09 23.85 1.49
N GLU A 245 -1.10 23.27 0.82
CA GLU A 245 -1.10 21.84 0.49
C GLU A 245 -1.10 20.97 1.74
N LEU A 246 -0.24 21.26 2.72
CA LEU A 246 -0.22 20.56 3.99
C LEU A 246 -1.57 20.69 4.72
N TYR A 247 -2.16 21.89 4.73
CA TYR A 247 -3.50 22.11 5.28
C TYR A 247 -4.54 21.23 4.58
N ARG A 248 -4.52 21.15 3.25
CA ARG A 248 -5.44 20.30 2.48
C ARG A 248 -5.26 18.81 2.81
N ARG A 249 -4.02 18.32 2.91
CA ARG A 249 -3.71 16.92 3.29
C ARG A 249 -4.20 16.59 4.71
N ARG A 250 -3.95 17.47 5.67
CA ARG A 250 -4.47 17.35 7.05
C ARG A 250 -6.00 17.33 7.08
N GLN A 251 -6.66 18.16 6.27
CA GLN A 251 -8.13 18.16 6.13
C GLN A 251 -8.66 16.84 5.60
N LEU A 252 -8.09 16.30 4.51
CA LEU A 252 -8.51 15.02 3.94
C LEU A 252 -8.38 13.89 4.96
N HIS A 253 -7.25 13.82 5.67
CA HIS A 253 -7.02 12.85 6.74
C HIS A 253 -8.02 12.98 7.88
N TYR A 254 -8.19 14.21 8.39
CA TYR A 254 -9.09 14.50 9.49
C TYR A 254 -10.54 14.13 9.15
N PHE A 255 -11.03 14.52 7.97
CA PHE A 255 -12.38 14.19 7.52
C PHE A 255 -12.55 12.69 7.31
N TYR A 256 -11.62 12.02 6.63
CA TYR A 256 -11.72 10.59 6.35
C TYR A 256 -11.78 9.80 7.66
N LEU A 257 -10.86 10.08 8.58
CA LEU A 257 -10.79 9.37 9.87
C LEU A 257 -12.03 9.67 10.72
N GLY A 258 -12.50 10.93 10.75
CA GLY A 258 -13.70 11.35 11.47
C GLY A 258 -14.97 10.68 10.94
N PHE A 259 -15.22 10.71 9.63
CA PHE A 259 -16.37 10.05 9.02
C PHE A 259 -16.28 8.53 9.14
N THR A 260 -15.10 7.94 8.96
CA THR A 260 -14.93 6.48 9.13
C THR A 260 -15.27 6.06 10.57
N SER A 261 -14.84 6.84 11.57
CA SER A 261 -15.17 6.57 12.99
C SER A 261 -16.67 6.63 13.29
N SER A 262 -17.40 7.49 12.59
CA SER A 262 -18.84 7.71 12.82
C SER A 262 -19.71 6.75 12.00
N ASN A 263 -19.39 6.59 10.71
CA ASN A 263 -20.23 5.95 9.71
C ASN A 263 -19.80 4.49 9.46
N ASN A 264 -18.51 4.15 9.60
CA ASN A 264 -17.96 2.82 9.31
C ASN A 264 -17.14 2.27 10.49
N LYS A 265 -17.80 2.09 11.64
CA LYS A 265 -17.19 1.62 12.89
C LYS A 265 -16.38 0.32 12.77
N PRO A 266 -16.83 -0.71 12.02
CA PRO A 266 -16.03 -1.93 11.84
C PRO A 266 -14.70 -1.64 11.14
N HIS A 267 -14.70 -0.84 10.08
CA HIS A 267 -13.46 -0.42 9.41
C HIS A 267 -12.57 0.40 10.32
N PHE A 268 -13.13 1.37 11.05
CA PHE A 268 -12.39 2.20 12.01
C PHE A 268 -11.70 1.36 13.09
N HIS A 269 -12.40 0.39 13.67
CA HIS A 269 -11.83 -0.53 14.65
C HIS A 269 -10.71 -1.39 14.05
N ALA A 270 -10.92 -1.88 12.82
CA ALA A 270 -9.96 -2.71 12.12
C ALA A 270 -8.65 -1.98 11.78
N MET A 271 -8.69 -0.66 11.50
CA MET A 271 -7.49 0.15 11.23
C MET A 271 -6.90 0.84 12.46
N GLY A 272 -7.65 0.91 13.57
CA GLY A 272 -7.28 1.71 14.76
C GLY A 272 -6.44 0.98 15.81
N ARG A 273 -6.14 -0.32 15.63
CA ARG A 273 -5.34 -1.11 16.58
C ARG A 273 -3.98 -1.45 15.99
N TYR A 274 -2.92 -1.12 16.71
CA TYR A 274 -1.56 -1.35 16.26
C TYR A 274 -1.29 -2.84 15.96
N GLU A 275 -1.88 -3.75 16.74
CA GLU A 275 -1.77 -5.19 16.51
C GLU A 275 -2.38 -5.63 15.16
N LEU A 276 -3.37 -4.91 14.64
CA LEU A 276 -3.94 -5.18 13.31
C LEU A 276 -3.03 -4.62 12.21
N THR A 277 -2.45 -3.44 12.44
CA THR A 277 -1.43 -2.86 11.56
C THR A 277 -0.23 -3.78 11.39
N VAL A 278 0.27 -4.42 12.46
CA VAL A 278 1.38 -5.39 12.37
C VAL A 278 1.00 -6.61 11.52
N ARG A 279 -0.21 -7.16 11.68
CA ARG A 279 -0.70 -8.28 10.87
C ARG A 279 -0.77 -7.90 9.39
N ASN A 280 -1.27 -6.69 9.12
CA ASN A 280 -1.39 -6.13 7.78
C ASN A 280 -0.02 -5.98 7.11
N ARG A 281 0.94 -5.36 7.80
CA ARG A 281 2.29 -5.12 7.27
C ARG A 281 3.07 -6.41 7.04
N LEU A 282 2.91 -7.41 7.90
CA LEU A 282 3.48 -8.75 7.66
C LEU A 282 2.94 -9.39 6.39
N TYR A 283 1.63 -9.33 6.15
CA TYR A 283 1.03 -9.83 4.90
C TYR A 283 1.54 -9.06 3.69
N ASP A 284 1.53 -7.73 3.76
CA ASP A 284 1.97 -6.85 2.66
C ASP A 284 3.44 -7.11 2.29
N THR A 285 4.34 -7.06 3.28
CA THR A 285 5.79 -7.25 3.06
C THR A 285 6.16 -8.67 2.64
N ALA A 286 5.44 -9.69 3.09
CA ALA A 286 5.66 -11.08 2.65
C ALA A 286 5.23 -11.31 1.19
N GLY A 287 4.30 -10.49 0.67
CA GLY A 287 3.83 -10.55 -0.71
C GLY A 287 4.58 -9.65 -1.70
N ARG A 288 5.59 -8.89 -1.26
CA ARG A 288 6.34 -8.01 -2.16
C ARG A 288 7.29 -8.81 -3.07
N PRO A 289 7.44 -8.41 -4.35
CA PRO A 289 8.42 -9.01 -5.24
C PRO A 289 9.86 -8.88 -4.76
N TRP A 290 10.72 -9.78 -5.25
CA TRP A 290 12.15 -9.70 -5.02
C TRP A 290 12.80 -8.58 -5.83
N GLU A 291 13.17 -7.51 -5.13
CA GLU A 291 13.78 -6.32 -5.71
C GLU A 291 15.20 -6.07 -5.18
N GLY A 292 15.87 -7.12 -4.69
CA GLY A 292 17.23 -6.99 -4.13
C GLY A 292 17.25 -6.43 -2.71
N ASP A 293 16.12 -6.44 -2.01
CA ASP A 293 15.95 -5.95 -0.65
C ASP A 293 15.10 -6.94 0.16
N ASN A 294 15.46 -7.17 1.42
CA ASN A 294 14.70 -7.99 2.37
C ASN A 294 14.44 -7.29 3.72
N THR A 295 14.79 -6.01 3.81
CA THR A 295 14.78 -5.24 5.06
C THR A 295 13.37 -5.14 5.62
N SER A 296 12.38 -4.81 4.78
CA SER A 296 11.00 -4.61 5.24
C SER A 296 10.43 -5.87 5.92
N LEU A 297 10.56 -7.05 5.30
CA LEU A 297 10.03 -8.29 5.89
C LEU A 297 10.75 -8.67 7.19
N LYS A 298 12.07 -8.45 7.26
CA LYS A 298 12.84 -8.66 8.50
C LYS A 298 12.40 -7.73 9.62
N ALA A 299 12.23 -6.44 9.32
CA ALA A 299 11.76 -5.46 10.29
C ALA A 299 10.36 -5.82 10.80
N GLU A 300 9.43 -6.19 9.91
CA GLU A 300 8.08 -6.58 10.31
C GLU A 300 8.04 -7.88 11.13
N LEU A 301 8.92 -8.86 10.86
CA LEU A 301 9.05 -10.05 11.71
C LEU A 301 9.57 -9.71 13.13
N ILE A 302 10.47 -8.74 13.25
CA ILE A 302 10.94 -8.24 14.56
C ILE A 302 9.83 -7.43 15.26
N HIS A 303 9.09 -6.59 14.53
CA HIS A 303 7.94 -5.88 15.10
C HIS A 303 6.90 -6.88 15.60
N ALA A 304 6.64 -7.95 14.83
CA ALA A 304 5.75 -9.03 15.24
C ALA A 304 6.21 -9.74 16.52
N SER A 305 7.51 -10.03 16.64
CA SER A 305 8.06 -10.67 17.84
C SER A 305 7.93 -9.78 19.08
N ARG A 306 8.14 -8.46 18.94
CA ARG A 306 7.99 -7.47 20.03
C ARG A 306 6.54 -7.28 20.48
N HIS A 307 5.58 -7.48 19.59
CA HIS A 307 4.14 -7.36 19.89
C HIS A 307 3.50 -8.70 20.27
N TRP A 308 4.30 -9.75 20.44
CA TRP A 308 3.84 -11.01 20.99
C TRP A 308 3.63 -10.89 22.51
N PRO A 309 2.52 -11.41 23.09
CA PRO A 309 1.47 -12.23 22.49
C PRO A 309 0.25 -11.45 21.94
N GLY A 310 0.27 -10.12 21.87
CA GLY A 310 -0.86 -9.28 21.45
C GLY A 310 -1.37 -9.57 20.02
N ILE A 311 -0.49 -10.03 19.13
CA ILE A 311 -0.87 -10.46 17.77
C ILE A 311 -1.18 -11.95 17.64
N ALA A 312 -0.92 -12.75 18.69
CA ALA A 312 -1.05 -14.20 18.66
C ALA A 312 -2.50 -14.68 18.70
N THR A 313 -2.78 -15.79 18.00
CA THR A 313 -3.98 -16.61 18.20
C THR A 313 -4.08 -17.12 19.65
N ALA A 314 -5.30 -17.42 20.11
CA ALA A 314 -5.58 -17.92 21.47
C ALA A 314 -4.63 -19.05 21.91
N GLY A 315 -4.43 -20.05 21.04
CA GLY A 315 -3.59 -21.22 21.34
C GLY A 315 -2.09 -20.91 21.47
N MET A 316 -1.66 -19.73 21.02
CA MET A 316 -0.26 -19.32 20.96
C MET A 316 0.09 -18.18 21.93
N LYS A 317 -0.89 -17.58 22.60
CA LYS A 317 -0.67 -16.47 23.54
C LYS A 317 0.28 -16.81 24.70
N GLY A 318 0.38 -18.08 25.08
CA GLY A 318 1.31 -18.56 26.12
C GLY A 318 2.64 -19.14 25.58
N ALA A 319 2.79 -19.25 24.26
CA ALA A 319 4.00 -19.78 23.64
C ALA A 319 5.00 -18.66 23.34
N ALA A 320 6.27 -18.99 23.17
CA ALA A 320 7.25 -18.05 22.62
C ALA A 320 6.95 -17.75 21.15
N PHE A 321 7.44 -16.60 20.66
CA PHE A 321 7.37 -16.29 19.24
C PHE A 321 8.08 -17.40 18.42
N PRO A 322 7.50 -17.89 17.29
CA PRO A 322 8.04 -19.05 16.57
C PRO A 322 9.45 -18.88 15.98
N VAL A 323 9.96 -17.65 15.93
CA VAL A 323 11.28 -17.31 15.36
C VAL A 323 12.11 -16.65 16.45
N GLN A 324 13.40 -16.98 16.53
CA GLN A 324 14.31 -16.36 17.47
C GLN A 324 15.23 -15.41 16.72
N PHE A 325 15.43 -14.22 17.29
CA PHE A 325 16.38 -13.23 16.82
C PHE A 325 17.33 -12.90 17.97
N SER A 326 18.62 -12.93 17.69
CA SER A 326 19.62 -12.39 18.60
C SER A 326 19.51 -10.87 18.68
N GLU A 327 19.99 -10.27 19.77
CA GLU A 327 20.03 -8.82 19.92
C GLU A 327 20.84 -8.14 18.81
N ALA A 328 21.90 -8.80 18.34
CA ALA A 328 22.72 -8.34 17.22
C ALA A 328 21.95 -8.31 15.89
N GLU A 329 21.15 -9.34 15.59
CA GLU A 329 20.29 -9.37 14.40
C GLU A 329 19.22 -8.29 14.48
N VAL A 330 18.59 -8.12 15.65
CA VAL A 330 17.57 -7.09 15.87
C VAL A 330 18.16 -5.69 15.63
N ALA A 331 19.33 -5.40 16.19
CA ALA A 331 19.98 -4.12 16.01
C ALA A 331 20.40 -3.89 14.54
N ALA A 332 20.95 -4.91 13.87
CA ALA A 332 21.37 -4.80 12.48
C ALA A 332 20.19 -4.55 11.53
N TYR A 333 19.12 -5.34 11.64
CA TYR A 333 17.98 -5.26 10.72
C TYR A 333 17.20 -3.96 10.90
N LEU A 334 16.94 -3.54 12.14
CA LEU A 334 16.26 -2.28 12.40
C LEU A 334 17.15 -1.07 12.09
N GLY A 335 18.47 -1.21 12.16
CA GLY A 335 19.42 -0.19 11.73
C GLY A 335 19.33 0.09 10.23
N VAL A 336 19.23 -0.95 9.40
CA VAL A 336 19.04 -0.79 7.94
C VAL A 336 17.65 -0.23 7.63
N ASP A 337 16.60 -0.71 8.28
CA ASP A 337 15.23 -0.20 8.13
C ASP A 337 15.14 1.31 8.46
N ALA A 338 15.81 1.76 9.52
CA ALA A 338 15.86 3.17 9.88
C ALA A 338 16.57 4.02 8.81
N LYS A 339 17.67 3.50 8.21
CA LYS A 339 18.38 4.18 7.12
C LYS A 339 17.53 4.26 5.84
N GLN A 340 16.82 3.19 5.49
CA GLN A 340 15.90 3.19 4.35
C GLN A 340 14.78 4.22 4.55
N LYS A 341 14.17 4.29 5.75
CA LYS A 341 13.14 5.29 6.07
C LYS A 341 13.65 6.72 5.94
N ASP A 342 14.89 6.99 6.36
CA ASP A 342 15.49 8.31 6.19
C ASP A 342 15.74 8.64 4.71
N ALA A 343 16.27 7.68 3.94
CA ALA A 343 16.44 7.81 2.49
C ALA A 343 15.11 8.05 1.76
N ASP A 344 14.06 7.30 2.10
CA ASP A 344 12.72 7.48 1.55
C ASP A 344 12.16 8.88 1.84
N ALA A 345 12.36 9.38 3.07
CA ALA A 345 11.94 10.72 3.45
C ALA A 345 12.73 11.80 2.67
N GLN A 346 14.01 11.57 2.38
CA GLN A 346 14.82 12.44 1.53
C GLN A 346 14.30 12.45 0.08
N ILE A 347 14.08 11.27 -0.53
CA ILE A 347 13.53 11.17 -1.89
C ILE A 347 12.15 11.83 -1.95
N GLN A 348 11.30 11.64 -0.95
CA GLN A 348 9.97 12.26 -0.94
C GLN A 348 10.06 13.79 -0.96
N ARG A 349 11.00 14.41 -0.22
CA ARG A 349 11.22 15.87 -0.31
C ARG A 349 11.64 16.31 -1.71
N ILE A 350 12.44 15.50 -2.41
CA ILE A 350 12.83 15.79 -3.80
C ILE A 350 11.62 15.66 -4.73
N ARG A 351 10.79 14.61 -4.56
CA ARG A 351 9.54 14.44 -5.33
C ARG A 351 8.59 15.62 -5.13
N ASP A 352 8.41 16.07 -3.89
CA ASP A 352 7.56 17.21 -3.54
C ASP A 352 8.07 18.50 -4.20
N PHE A 353 9.40 18.72 -4.22
CA PHE A 353 10.00 19.85 -4.92
C PHE A 353 9.78 19.80 -6.44
N ILE A 354 10.01 18.63 -7.05
CA ILE A 354 9.82 18.41 -8.49
C ILE A 354 8.34 18.53 -8.88
N GLY A 355 7.42 18.15 -7.98
CA GLY A 355 5.99 18.12 -8.25
C GLY A 355 5.54 16.83 -8.92
N VAL A 356 6.19 15.70 -8.59
CA VAL A 356 5.84 14.36 -9.11
C VAL A 356 5.34 13.45 -8.00
N ASN A 357 4.50 12.48 -8.34
CA ASN A 357 4.12 11.44 -7.39
C ASN A 357 5.21 10.35 -7.25
N ILE A 358 4.92 9.29 -6.49
CA ILE A 358 5.89 8.20 -6.24
C ILE A 358 6.31 7.47 -7.53
N ASP A 359 5.43 7.45 -8.53
CA ASP A 359 5.62 6.79 -9.81
C ASP A 359 6.28 7.72 -10.85
N GLY A 360 6.69 8.92 -10.43
CA GLY A 360 7.23 9.95 -11.33
C GLY A 360 6.17 10.59 -12.23
N TRP A 361 4.88 10.32 -11.98
CA TRP A 361 3.79 10.87 -12.77
C TRP A 361 3.57 12.35 -12.45
N VAL A 362 3.28 13.10 -13.51
CA VAL A 362 2.89 14.51 -13.52
C VAL A 362 1.90 14.72 -14.67
N SER A 363 1.04 15.74 -14.55
CA SER A 363 0.14 16.12 -15.65
C SER A 363 0.94 16.50 -16.90
N THR A 364 0.32 16.34 -18.07
CA THR A 364 0.97 16.71 -19.34
C THR A 364 1.39 18.18 -19.36
N GLU A 365 0.58 19.06 -18.76
CA GLU A 365 0.86 20.50 -18.66
C GLU A 365 2.03 20.80 -17.72
N GLY A 366 2.20 20.05 -16.62
CA GLY A 366 3.28 20.23 -15.65
C GLY A 366 4.58 19.49 -15.98
N CYS A 367 4.63 18.71 -17.07
CA CYS A 367 5.75 17.83 -17.38
C CYS A 367 7.04 18.60 -17.68
N GLU A 368 6.97 19.70 -18.42
CA GLU A 368 8.14 20.53 -18.75
C GLU A 368 8.73 21.19 -17.50
N ASP A 369 7.87 21.76 -16.65
CA ASP A 369 8.25 22.38 -15.39
C ASP A 369 8.90 21.36 -14.44
N ALA A 370 8.30 20.17 -14.30
CA ALA A 370 8.86 19.10 -13.48
C ALA A 370 10.26 18.69 -13.97
N ARG A 371 10.45 18.55 -15.29
CA ARG A 371 11.78 18.27 -15.89
C ARG A 371 12.78 19.39 -15.68
N GLU A 372 12.34 20.65 -15.60
CA GLU A 372 13.24 21.75 -15.29
C GLU A 372 13.66 21.73 -13.82
N ARG A 373 12.73 21.48 -12.90
CA ARG A 373 13.01 21.35 -11.46
C ARG A 373 13.90 20.15 -11.15
N GLU A 374 13.66 19.01 -11.79
CA GLU A 374 14.51 17.82 -11.70
C GLU A 374 15.95 18.13 -12.14
N ARG A 375 16.15 18.74 -13.32
CA ARG A 375 17.48 19.15 -13.79
C ARG A 375 18.11 20.22 -12.90
N HIS A 376 17.31 21.06 -12.26
CA HIS A 376 17.80 22.07 -11.33
C HIS A 376 18.34 21.42 -10.06
N ILE A 377 17.56 20.55 -9.40
CA ILE A 377 17.99 19.90 -8.17
C ILE A 377 19.16 18.94 -8.40
N LYS A 378 19.18 18.20 -9.52
CA LYS A 378 20.34 17.36 -9.90
C LYS A 378 21.62 18.19 -10.02
N ARG A 379 21.58 19.35 -10.69
CA ARG A 379 22.73 20.26 -10.80
C ARG A 379 23.18 20.80 -9.45
N GLN A 380 22.25 21.21 -8.59
CA GLN A 380 22.58 21.68 -7.25
C GLN A 380 23.28 20.61 -6.42
N MET A 381 22.84 19.35 -6.50
CA MET A 381 23.49 18.24 -5.80
C MET A 381 24.89 17.96 -6.38
N LEU A 382 25.07 18.01 -7.71
CA LEU A 382 26.38 17.87 -8.34
C LEU A 382 27.35 19.00 -7.98
N ASP A 383 26.86 20.24 -7.88
CA ASP A 383 27.67 21.40 -7.50
C ASP A 383 28.04 21.39 -6.01
N ALA A 384 27.20 20.78 -5.18
CA ALA A 384 27.43 20.62 -3.74
C ALA A 384 28.27 19.38 -3.37
N ALA A 385 28.58 18.49 -4.33
CA ALA A 385 29.40 17.31 -4.09
C ALA A 385 30.86 17.71 -3.77
N ASP A 386 31.38 17.20 -2.65
CA ASP A 386 32.72 17.52 -2.13
C ASP A 386 33.82 16.70 -2.83
N THR A 387 33.45 15.57 -3.43
CA THR A 387 34.39 14.64 -4.08
C THR A 387 33.95 14.20 -5.48
N GLU A 388 34.91 13.78 -6.30
CA GLU A 388 34.63 13.23 -7.63
C GLU A 388 33.85 11.91 -7.55
N ASP A 389 34.06 11.12 -6.50
CA ASP A 389 33.30 9.89 -6.27
C ASP A 389 31.83 10.20 -5.95
N GLU A 390 31.54 11.22 -5.14
CA GLU A 390 30.17 11.68 -4.89
C GLU A 390 29.49 12.21 -6.17
N ARG A 391 30.22 12.96 -7.01
CA ARG A 391 29.69 13.41 -8.32
C ARG A 391 29.31 12.23 -9.19
N ARG A 392 30.21 11.24 -9.33
CA ARG A 392 29.95 10.02 -10.10
C ARG A 392 28.73 9.26 -9.58
N GLU A 393 28.59 9.14 -8.25
CA GLU A 393 27.44 8.47 -7.64
C GLU A 393 26.12 9.19 -7.95
N ILE A 394 26.07 10.53 -7.85
CA ILE A 394 24.86 11.29 -8.22
C ILE A 394 24.53 11.12 -9.71
N GLU A 395 25.54 11.00 -10.58
CA GLU A 395 25.32 10.78 -12.01
C GLU A 395 24.82 9.36 -12.32
N GLU A 396 25.39 8.34 -11.68
CA GLU A 396 25.08 6.92 -11.92
C GLU A 396 23.82 6.43 -11.21
N GLU A 397 23.50 6.98 -10.04
CA GLU A 397 22.46 6.50 -9.13
C GLU A 397 21.29 7.48 -8.98
N TRP A 398 21.15 8.43 -9.92
CA TRP A 398 20.09 9.42 -9.85
C TRP A 398 18.70 8.75 -9.85
N PRO A 399 17.84 8.98 -8.84
CA PRO A 399 16.59 8.25 -8.72
C PRO A 399 15.55 8.61 -9.80
N PHE A 400 15.72 9.73 -10.52
CA PHE A 400 14.79 10.19 -11.56
C PHE A 400 15.34 10.06 -12.99
N GLN A 401 16.34 9.20 -13.21
CA GLN A 401 16.83 8.90 -14.55
C GLN A 401 16.19 7.62 -15.10
N ASP A 402 16.25 7.44 -16.42
CA ASP A 402 15.82 6.21 -17.07
C ASP A 402 16.74 5.06 -16.63
N HIS A 403 16.16 4.03 -16.04
CA HIS A 403 16.84 2.77 -15.75
C HIS A 403 16.31 1.70 -16.71
N GLU A 404 17.16 0.79 -17.17
CA GLU A 404 16.68 -0.39 -17.90
C GLU A 404 15.71 -1.17 -16.99
N GLU A 405 14.46 -1.30 -17.40
CA GLU A 405 13.53 -2.24 -16.78
C GLU A 405 14.04 -3.66 -17.06
N VAL A 406 14.79 -4.22 -16.12
CA VAL A 406 15.22 -5.62 -16.21
C VAL A 406 14.01 -6.50 -15.90
N ASP A 407 13.37 -6.99 -16.96
CA ASP A 407 12.24 -7.94 -16.95
C ASP A 407 12.49 -9.24 -16.16
#